data_AF-A0A4R4RGR7-F1
#
_entry.id   AF-A0A4R4RGR7-F1
#
_cell.length_a   1.000
_cell.length_b   1.000
_cell.length_c   1.000
_cell.angle_alpha   90.00
_cell.angle_beta   90.00
_cell.angle_gamma   90.00
#
_symmetry.space_group_name_H-M   'P 1'
#
loop_
_entity.id
_entity.type
_entity.pdbx_description
1 polymer ?
#
loop_
_entity_poly.entity_id
_entity_poly.type
_entity_poly.pdbx_seq_one_letter_code
_entity_poly.pdbx_strand_id
1 'polypeptide(L)' 'MSWEQLISIAAEAADERRAEASQPPQACPNDGEPLDAAPGGGLHCPYDGYRWPEGGAVHR' A
#
# COMPACT_ATOMS: atom_id res chain seq x y z
N MET A 1 -22.74 20.26 0.88
CA MET A 1 -21.79 19.51 1.71
C MET A 1 -22.40 19.38 3.09
N SER A 2 -23.16 18.32 3.31
CA SER A 2 -23.70 17.97 4.63
C SER A 2 -22.72 17.06 5.37
N TRP A 3 -22.92 16.87 6.67
CA TRP A 3 -22.08 15.98 7.47
C TRP A 3 -22.19 14.52 7.00
N GLU A 4 -23.38 14.10 6.60
CA GLU A 4 -23.64 12.76 6.06
C GLU A 4 -22.86 12.52 4.77
N GLN A 5 -22.77 13.54 3.91
CA GLN A 5 -21.98 13.48 2.68
C GLN A 5 -20.47 13.34 2.97
N LEU A 6 -19.96 13.99 4.01
CA LEU A 6 -18.55 13.83 4.41
C LEU A 6 -18.25 12.41 4.92
N ILE A 7 -19.20 11.82 5.66
CA ILE A 7 -19.09 10.44 6.16
C ILE A 7 -19.08 9.44 5.01
N SER A 8 -19.95 9.62 4.00
CA SER A 8 -19.98 8.70 2.85
C SER A 8 -18.67 8.75 2.06
N ILE A 9 -18.13 9.94 1.80
CA ILE A 9 -16.83 10.11 1.15
C ILE A 9 -15.72 9.42 1.94
N ALA A 10 -15.72 9.55 3.27
CA ALA A 10 -14.72 8.91 4.11
C ALA A 10 -14.82 7.37 4.08
N ALA A 11 -16.03 6.83 4.02
CA ALA A 11 -16.28 5.40 3.90
C ALA A 11 -15.79 4.86 2.55
N GLU A 12 -16.17 5.52 1.45
CA GLU A 12 -15.72 5.17 0.09
C GLU A 12 -14.18 5.18 -0.01
N ALA A 13 -13.52 6.24 0.47
CA ALA A 13 -12.07 6.32 0.49
C ALA A 13 -11.39 5.26 1.38
N ALA A 14 -12.08 4.76 2.42
CA ALA A 14 -11.56 3.66 3.23
C ALA A 14 -11.66 2.31 2.50
N ASP A 15 -12.73 2.11 1.73
CA ASP A 15 -12.92 0.90 0.92
C ASP A 15 -11.93 0.88 -0.26
N GLU A 16 -11.74 2.01 -0.94
CA GLU A 16 -10.74 2.16 -2.02
C GLU A 16 -9.32 1.85 -1.54
N ARG A 17 -8.88 2.45 -0.43
CA ARG A 17 -7.55 2.18 0.13
C ARG A 17 -7.34 0.72 0.52
N ARG A 18 -8.39 0.05 1.01
CA ARG A 18 -8.32 -1.39 1.31
C ARG A 18 -8.16 -2.22 0.04
N ALA A 19 -8.85 -1.86 -1.04
CA ALA A 19 -8.69 -2.51 -2.33
C ALA A 19 -7.30 -2.27 -2.92
N GLU A 20 -6.79 -1.03 -2.88
CA GLU A 20 -5.45 -0.68 -3.37
C GLU A 20 -4.34 -1.40 -2.60
N ALA A 21 -4.44 -1.46 -1.26
CA ALA A 21 -3.45 -2.15 -0.43
C ALA A 21 -3.37 -3.67 -0.68
N SER A 22 -4.44 -4.26 -1.21
CA SER A 22 -4.47 -5.70 -1.56
C SER A 22 -3.69 -6.03 -2.83
N GLN A 23 -3.33 -5.02 -3.63
CA GLN A 23 -2.58 -5.20 -4.87
C GLN A 23 -1.12 -4.79 -4.67
N PRO A 24 -0.17 -5.47 -5.36
CA PRO A 24 1.22 -5.06 -5.32
C PRO A 24 1.38 -3.66 -5.92
N PRO A 25 2.05 -2.73 -5.21
CA PRO A 25 2.36 -1.42 -5.75
C PRO A 25 3.34 -1.55 -6.92
N GLN A 26 3.24 -0.62 -7.87
CA GLN A 26 4.12 -0.59 -9.04
C GLN A 26 5.41 0.20 -8.78
N ALA A 27 5.37 1.12 -7.82
CA ALA A 27 6.48 1.99 -7.42
C ALA A 27 6.40 2.27 -5.91
N CYS A 28 7.50 2.74 -5.34
CA CYS A 28 7.56 3.20 -3.97
C CYS A 28 6.54 4.35 -3.75
N PRO A 29 5.67 4.27 -2.72
CA PRO A 29 4.61 5.27 -2.55
C PRO A 29 5.10 6.64 -2.10
N ASN A 30 6.30 6.75 -1.52
CA ASN A 30 6.79 8.02 -0.98
C ASN A 30 7.64 8.82 -1.97
N ASP A 31 8.39 8.16 -2.86
CA ASP A 31 9.32 8.80 -3.79
C ASP A 31 9.12 8.41 -5.27
N GLY A 32 8.30 7.39 -5.56
CA GLY A 32 8.00 6.93 -6.92
C GLY A 32 9.10 6.08 -7.56
N GLU A 33 10.14 5.69 -6.82
CA GLU A 33 11.22 4.84 -7.33
C GLU A 33 10.72 3.41 -7.63
N PRO A 34 11.38 2.68 -8.53
CA PRO A 34 11.07 1.27 -8.77
C PRO A 34 11.25 0.42 -7.51
N LEU A 35 10.35 -0.56 -7.34
CA LEU A 35 10.44 -1.53 -6.25
C LEU A 35 11.35 -2.70 -6.63
N ASP A 36 12.17 -3.12 -5.68
CA ASP A 36 13.05 -4.28 -5.81
C ASP A 36 12.47 -5.52 -5.11
N ALA A 37 12.77 -6.69 -5.64
CA ALA A 37 12.39 -7.95 -5.01
C ALA A 37 13.12 -8.12 -3.66
N ALA A 38 12.35 -8.42 -2.61
CA ALA A 38 12.88 -8.74 -1.30
C ALA A 38 13.11 -10.27 -1.16
N PRO A 39 14.14 -10.70 -0.41
CA PRO A 39 14.31 -12.10 -0.04
C PRO A 39 13.05 -12.61 0.67
N GLY A 40 12.41 -13.66 0.12
CA GLY A 40 11.15 -14.21 0.66
C GLY A 40 9.89 -13.90 -0.17
N GLY A 41 10.02 -13.25 -1.34
CA GLY A 41 8.92 -13.08 -2.30
C GLY A 41 8.08 -11.82 -2.13
N GLY A 42 8.59 -10.82 -1.39
CA GLY A 42 7.98 -9.50 -1.28
C GLY A 42 8.64 -8.46 -2.18
N LEU A 43 8.16 -7.21 -2.09
CA LEU A 43 8.76 -6.03 -2.70
C LEU A 43 9.30 -5.12 -1.59
N HIS A 44 10.38 -4.41 -1.86
CA HIS A 44 10.89 -3.36 -0.99
C HIS A 44 11.38 -2.17 -1.81
N CYS A 45 11.33 -1.00 -1.18
CA CYS A 45 11.92 0.20 -1.74
C CYS A 45 13.38 0.32 -1.30
N PRO A 46 14.32 0.61 -2.22
CA PRO A 46 15.74 0.70 -1.91
C PRO A 46 16.13 1.93 -1.07
N TYR A 47 15.34 3.01 -1.08
CA TYR A 47 15.75 4.30 -0.53
C TYR A 47 14.96 4.80 0.69
N ASP A 48 13.73 4.32 0.93
CA ASP A 48 12.86 4.82 2.01
C ASP A 48 12.44 3.73 3.03
N GLY A 49 12.79 2.46 2.78
CA GLY A 49 12.49 1.34 3.67
C GLY A 49 11.07 0.77 3.55
N TYR A 50 10.25 1.23 2.61
CA TYR A 50 8.93 0.66 2.33
C TYR A 50 9.01 -0.82 1.95
N ARG A 51 8.02 -1.62 2.39
CA ARG A 51 7.93 -3.06 2.14
C ARG A 51 6.51 -3.47 1.83
N TRP A 52 6.34 -4.36 0.85
CA TRP A 52 5.05 -4.94 0.49
C TRP A 52 5.13 -6.47 0.40
N PRO A 53 4.17 -7.22 0.95
CA PRO A 53 3.09 -6.74 1.84
C PRO A 53 3.64 -6.24 3.19
N GLU A 54 2.95 -5.30 3.84
CA GLU A 54 3.31 -4.84 5.19
C GLU A 54 3.28 -6.03 6.17
N GLY A 55 4.44 -6.38 6.72
CA GLY A 55 4.60 -7.57 7.57
C GLY A 55 5.16 -8.81 6.87
N GLY A 56 5.61 -8.68 5.61
CA GLY A 56 6.46 -9.63 4.87
C GLY A 56 6.39 -11.08 5.35
N ALA A 57 5.55 -11.88 4.69
CA ALA A 57 5.37 -13.29 4.99
C ALA A 57 6.72 -13.99 5.16
N VAL A 58 7.08 -14.26 6.42
CA VAL A 58 8.13 -15.21 6.77
C VAL A 58 7.58 -16.58 6.39
N HIS A 59 7.84 -17.03 5.17
CA HIS A 59 7.76 -18.44 4.86
C HIS A 59 8.85 -19.14 5.67
N ARG A 60 8.43 -19.73 6.80
CA ARG A 60 9.24 -20.66 7.60
C ARG A 60 9.29 -22.03 6.93
#